data_AF-A0A4V6BFW0-F1
#
_entry.id   AF-A0A4V6BFW0-F1
#
_cell.length_a   1.000
_cell.length_b   1.000
_cell.length_c   1.000
_cell.angle_alpha   90.00
_cell.angle_beta   90.00
_cell.angle_gamma   90.00
#
_symmetry.space_group_name_H-M   'P 1'
#
loop_
_entity.id
_entity.type
_entity.pdbx_description
1 polymer ?
#
loop_
_entity_poly.entity_id
_entity_poly.type
_entity_poly.pdbx_seq_one_letter_code
_entity_poly.pdbx_strand_id
1 'polypeptide(L)'
;MPLQLIEKSKSAALPVHLVAKGGLANAQIGDAARTWAEANGFCGEPGRVLLLPGEGGKLAGALFGLPEETGGFASLTTGALARQLPGGDWKFAGEPADPSLAALGLVLGSYVFTRYGKNGARDIRFALPKGADAAAVKRQAEAVFLVRDLTNTPTNDMGPEELEKAVRALARTHKAKVNVTKGDALLSANFPMIHAVGRASVTAPRLIDMVWGEKGAPKVTLVGKGVCFDTGGLDIKPASGMLLMKKDMGGAANVLGLASMIMAAKLKVRLRVLIPAVENSISGNAFRPGDILKSRKGHTVEIGNTDAEGRLVLADALALADEETPEILIDMATLTGAARVALGPDLAPFYTGDEAFAAELFAAGDHVADPLWRMPLWKPYDARLASKSADFNNVNGDGFAGSVTAALFLKRFVEKAKSWAHFDIFGWAPNERPHGPVGGEAQAIRAIEHVLVSRYRR
;
A
#
# COMPACT_ATOMS: atom_id res chain seq x y z
N MET A 1 -6.76 17.95 -10.40
CA MET A 1 -5.36 17.52 -10.62
C MET A 1 -4.63 17.60 -9.30
N PRO A 2 -3.70 16.68 -9.02
CA PRO A 2 -2.83 16.79 -7.84
C PRO A 2 -2.04 18.10 -7.88
N LEU A 3 -1.59 18.54 -6.70
CA LEU A 3 -0.67 19.66 -6.52
C LEU A 3 0.60 19.42 -7.34
N GLN A 4 1.11 20.46 -8.00
CA GLN A 4 2.32 20.39 -8.79
C GLN A 4 3.52 20.92 -8.01
N LEU A 5 4.61 20.14 -7.93
CA LEU A 5 5.88 20.63 -7.42
C LEU A 5 6.65 21.37 -8.53
N ILE A 6 7.15 22.57 -8.25
CA ILE A 6 7.94 23.38 -9.20
C ILE A 6 9.40 23.51 -8.72
N GLU A 7 10.36 23.27 -9.61
CA GLU A 7 11.80 23.22 -9.27
C GLU A 7 12.39 24.57 -8.84
N LYS A 8 11.80 25.68 -9.32
CA LYS A 8 12.24 27.03 -8.96
C LYS A 8 11.06 27.83 -8.42
N SER A 9 11.23 28.38 -7.22
CA SER A 9 10.34 29.41 -6.70
C SER A 9 10.34 30.58 -7.67
N LYS A 10 9.17 30.97 -8.18
CA LYS A 10 9.02 32.29 -8.81
C LYS A 10 9.17 33.36 -7.72
N SER A 11 9.64 34.55 -8.08
CA SER A 11 9.77 35.67 -7.14
C SER A 11 8.44 36.03 -6.47
N ALA A 12 7.32 35.79 -7.15
CA ALA A 12 5.96 36.07 -6.67
C ALA A 12 5.29 34.94 -5.88
N ALA A 13 5.98 33.82 -5.58
CA ALA A 13 5.38 32.72 -4.82
C ALA A 13 5.14 33.11 -3.35
N LEU A 14 3.94 32.85 -2.85
CA LEU A 14 3.48 33.21 -1.51
C LEU A 14 4.13 32.32 -0.44
N PRO A 15 4.63 32.90 0.66
CA PRO A 15 5.26 32.15 1.74
C PRO A 15 4.24 31.40 2.61
N VAL A 16 4.58 30.16 2.96
CA VAL A 16 3.97 29.38 4.05
C VAL A 16 4.96 29.36 5.22
N HIS A 17 4.60 30.01 6.32
CA HIS A 17 5.41 30.02 7.55
C HIS A 17 5.02 28.84 8.43
N LEU A 18 6.00 28.00 8.75
CA LEU A 18 5.83 26.86 9.64
C LEU A 18 5.91 27.34 11.09
N VAL A 19 4.90 27.03 11.90
CA VAL A 19 4.77 27.51 13.28
C VAL A 19 4.53 26.32 14.20
N ALA A 20 5.46 26.07 15.12
CA ALA A 20 5.25 25.11 16.20
C ALA A 20 4.18 25.63 17.17
N LYS A 21 3.54 24.72 17.91
CA LYS A 21 2.54 25.10 18.92
C LYS A 21 3.16 26.03 19.97
N GLY A 22 2.47 27.14 20.26
CA GLY A 22 2.99 28.22 21.11
C GLY A 22 4.11 29.06 20.49
N GLY A 23 4.54 28.75 19.26
CA GLY A 23 5.68 29.37 18.58
C GLY A 23 5.36 30.64 17.81
N LEU A 24 4.13 31.18 17.87
CA LEU A 24 3.73 32.34 17.09
C LEU A 24 4.59 33.58 17.37
N ALA A 25 4.96 33.81 18.63
CA ALA A 25 5.80 34.96 19.01
C ALA A 25 7.19 34.92 18.34
N ASN A 26 7.71 33.72 18.06
CA ASN A 26 9.01 33.50 17.44
C ASN A 26 8.93 33.36 15.91
N ALA A 27 7.73 33.36 15.33
CA ALA A 27 7.56 33.28 13.89
C ALA A 27 8.12 34.55 13.23
N GLN A 28 8.94 34.36 12.19
CA GLN A 28 9.51 35.43 11.37
C GLN A 28 8.45 36.00 10.41
N ILE A 29 7.49 36.72 10.99
CA ILE A 29 6.38 37.38 10.31
C ILE A 29 6.29 38.84 10.79
N GLY A 30 5.75 39.73 9.96
CA GLY A 30 5.56 41.13 10.34
C GLY A 30 4.45 41.33 11.38
N ASP A 31 4.46 42.48 12.07
CA ASP A 31 3.54 42.78 13.18
C ASP A 31 2.06 42.65 12.79
N ALA A 32 1.67 43.14 11.61
CA ALA A 32 0.30 43.02 11.11
C ALA A 32 -0.14 41.55 10.96
N ALA A 33 0.74 40.68 10.46
CA ALA A 33 0.46 39.25 10.32
C ALA A 33 0.38 38.56 11.69
N ARG A 34 1.18 39.00 12.68
CA ARG A 34 1.13 38.49 14.05
C ARG A 34 -0.18 38.90 14.74
N THR A 35 -0.55 40.17 14.70
CA THR A 35 -1.83 40.65 15.24
C THR A 35 -3.02 39.97 14.58
N TRP A 36 -2.97 39.74 13.25
CA TRP A 36 -3.98 38.97 12.55
C TRP A 36 -4.09 37.53 13.05
N ALA A 37 -2.95 36.86 13.27
CA ALA A 37 -2.90 35.51 13.80
C ALA A 37 -3.47 35.41 15.22
N GLU A 38 -3.14 36.34 16.10
CA GLU A 38 -3.68 36.45 17.46
C GLU A 38 -5.19 36.68 17.44
N ALA A 39 -5.69 37.59 16.60
CA ALA A 39 -7.12 37.87 16.45
C ALA A 39 -7.92 36.66 15.93
N ASN A 40 -7.27 35.78 15.16
CA ASN A 40 -7.85 34.51 14.70
C ASN A 40 -7.60 33.35 15.67
N GLY A 41 -6.97 33.60 16.82
CA GLY A 41 -6.63 32.58 17.81
C GLY A 41 -5.69 31.51 17.27
N PHE A 42 -4.84 31.82 16.27
CA PHE A 42 -3.86 30.88 15.76
C PHE A 42 -2.70 30.74 16.75
N CYS A 43 -2.44 29.52 17.21
CA CYS A 43 -1.35 29.25 18.14
C CYS A 43 -0.39 28.16 17.64
N GLY A 44 -0.47 27.80 16.35
CA GLY A 44 0.36 26.76 15.75
C GLY A 44 -0.23 25.36 15.94
N GLU A 45 -1.55 25.21 16.00
CA GLU A 45 -2.20 23.91 16.15
C GLU A 45 -1.90 22.99 14.95
N PRO A 46 -1.55 21.71 15.18
CA PRO A 46 -1.11 20.81 14.11
C PRO A 46 -2.10 20.73 12.94
N GLY A 47 -1.60 20.97 11.72
CA GLY A 47 -2.40 20.86 10.49
C GLY A 47 -3.31 22.06 10.20
N ARG A 48 -3.42 23.04 11.11
CA ARG A 48 -4.20 24.26 10.89
C ARG A 48 -3.48 25.18 9.91
N VAL A 49 -4.21 25.70 8.93
CA VAL A 49 -3.75 26.75 8.01
C VAL A 49 -4.47 28.06 8.33
N LEU A 50 -3.72 29.15 8.47
CA LEU A 50 -4.28 30.50 8.52
C LEU A 50 -3.76 31.33 7.34
N LEU A 51 -4.65 31.82 6.50
CA LEU A 51 -4.31 32.72 5.40
C LEU A 51 -4.00 34.13 5.94
N LEU A 52 -2.94 34.74 5.42
CA LEU A 52 -2.47 36.07 5.84
C LEU A 52 -2.91 37.14 4.82
N PRO A 53 -3.62 38.19 5.24
CA PRO A 53 -3.98 39.30 4.37
C PRO A 53 -2.75 40.16 4.06
N GLY A 54 -2.71 40.66 2.84
CA GLY A 54 -1.76 41.65 2.34
C GLY A 54 -2.46 42.96 1.95
N GLU A 55 -1.69 43.86 1.35
CA GLU A 55 -2.19 45.16 0.90
C GLU A 55 -3.36 45.02 -0.08
N GLY A 56 -4.37 45.89 0.09
CA GLY A 56 -5.55 45.93 -0.78
C GLY A 56 -6.41 44.66 -0.74
N GLY A 57 -6.33 43.87 0.33
CA GLY A 57 -7.10 42.63 0.49
C GLY A 57 -6.56 41.43 -0.31
N LYS A 58 -5.35 41.56 -0.89
CA LYS A 58 -4.66 40.45 -1.55
C LYS A 58 -4.15 39.43 -0.52
N LEU A 59 -3.82 38.24 -0.98
CA LEU A 59 -3.18 37.22 -0.14
C LEU A 59 -1.67 37.50 -0.04
N ALA A 60 -1.13 37.55 1.19
CA ALA A 60 0.29 37.78 1.44
C ALA A 60 1.06 36.49 1.79
N GLY A 61 0.37 35.44 2.22
CA GLY A 61 1.00 34.18 2.63
C GLY A 61 0.05 33.33 3.47
N ALA A 62 0.60 32.36 4.18
CA ALA A 62 -0.11 31.53 5.13
C ALA A 62 0.76 31.14 6.33
N LEU A 63 0.14 30.88 7.48
CA LEU A 63 0.73 30.17 8.61
C LEU A 63 0.28 28.72 8.58
N PHE A 64 1.17 27.81 8.99
CA PHE A 64 0.87 26.38 9.11
C PHE A 64 1.36 25.83 10.45
N GLY A 65 0.45 25.24 11.22
CA GLY A 65 0.77 24.63 12.49
C GLY A 65 1.46 23.27 12.33
N LEU A 66 2.62 23.11 12.98
CA LEU A 66 3.39 21.87 12.98
C LEU A 66 2.91 20.92 14.09
N PRO A 67 3.01 19.59 13.89
CA PRO A 67 2.82 18.63 14.97
C PRO A 67 3.86 18.82 16.08
N GLU A 68 3.45 18.57 17.34
CA GLU A 68 4.39 18.53 18.48
C GLU A 68 5.29 17.30 18.42
N GLU A 69 4.74 16.16 17.98
CA GLU A 69 5.49 14.92 17.80
C GLU A 69 6.10 14.83 16.40
N THR A 70 7.33 14.32 16.35
CA THR A 70 8.05 14.01 15.11
C THR A 70 8.08 12.50 14.91
N GLY A 71 7.91 12.02 13.67
CA GLY A 71 7.94 10.60 13.34
C GLY A 71 6.59 10.08 12.84
N GLY A 72 6.61 8.90 12.20
CA GLY A 72 5.42 8.32 11.59
C GLY A 72 4.66 9.30 10.68
N PHE A 73 3.32 9.21 10.67
CA PHE A 73 2.49 10.04 9.80
C PHE A 73 2.53 11.55 10.11
N ALA A 74 3.03 11.96 11.28
CA ALA A 74 3.18 13.37 11.63
C ALA A 74 4.13 14.09 10.65
N SER A 75 5.14 13.39 10.12
CA SER A 75 6.07 13.92 9.11
C SER A 75 5.42 14.23 7.76
N LEU A 76 4.19 13.76 7.52
CA LEU A 76 3.41 14.01 6.30
C LEU A 76 2.29 15.03 6.49
N THR A 77 2.27 15.76 7.63
CA THR A 77 1.20 16.69 7.99
C THR A 77 1.03 17.83 6.99
N THR A 78 2.09 18.19 6.23
CA THR A 78 2.03 19.19 5.16
C THR A 78 0.99 18.89 4.08
N GLY A 79 0.51 17.65 3.96
CA GLY A 79 -0.61 17.34 3.06
C GLY A 79 -1.88 18.13 3.35
N ALA A 80 -2.08 18.59 4.58
CA ALA A 80 -3.19 19.47 4.94
C ALA A 80 -3.17 20.79 4.15
N LEU A 81 -1.99 21.30 3.76
CA LEU A 81 -1.85 22.50 2.94
C LEU A 81 -2.50 22.32 1.57
N ALA A 82 -2.37 21.13 0.96
CA ALA A 82 -2.93 20.87 -0.37
C ALA A 82 -4.46 20.98 -0.41
N ARG A 83 -5.14 20.83 0.73
CA ARG A 83 -6.61 20.93 0.84
C ARG A 83 -7.10 22.27 1.34
N GLN A 84 -6.26 23.06 2.00
CA GLN A 84 -6.64 24.32 2.63
C GLN A 84 -6.14 25.55 1.87
N LEU A 85 -5.05 25.44 1.11
CA LEU A 85 -4.54 26.55 0.32
C LEU A 85 -5.46 26.85 -0.89
N PRO A 86 -5.63 28.15 -1.23
CA PRO A 86 -6.22 28.53 -2.51
C PRO A 86 -5.24 28.29 -3.67
N GLY A 87 -5.77 28.30 -4.90
CA GLY A 87 -4.95 28.20 -6.11
C GLY A 87 -3.91 29.32 -6.18
N GLY A 88 -2.71 28.97 -6.65
CA GLY A 88 -1.57 29.90 -6.70
C GLY A 88 -0.22 29.22 -6.55
N ASP A 89 0.83 30.06 -6.51
CA ASP A 89 2.23 29.64 -6.37
C ASP A 89 2.65 29.85 -4.92
N TRP A 90 3.11 28.77 -4.29
CA TRP A 90 3.44 28.73 -2.87
C TRP A 90 4.88 28.25 -2.65
N LYS A 91 5.48 28.62 -1.52
CA LYS A 91 6.79 28.13 -1.07
C LYS A 91 6.82 28.09 0.45
N PHE A 92 7.67 27.26 1.05
CA PHE A 92 7.96 27.41 2.47
C PHE A 92 8.81 28.66 2.69
N ALA A 93 8.49 29.42 3.74
CA ALA A 93 9.26 30.59 4.16
C ALA A 93 10.60 30.21 4.80
N GLY A 94 10.64 29.04 5.47
CA GLY A 94 11.83 28.42 6.05
C GLY A 94 12.04 26.99 5.55
N GLU A 95 13.13 26.36 5.94
CA GLU A 95 13.42 24.97 5.57
C GLU A 95 12.65 24.01 6.50
N PRO A 96 11.81 23.10 5.95
CA PRO A 96 11.17 22.05 6.77
C PRO A 96 12.21 21.06 7.31
N ALA A 97 11.91 20.41 8.44
CA ALA A 97 12.82 19.47 9.09
C ALA A 97 13.25 18.30 8.18
N ASP A 98 12.29 17.75 7.43
CA ASP A 98 12.56 16.83 6.33
C ASP A 98 11.96 17.39 5.02
N PRO A 99 12.80 17.96 4.13
CA PRO A 99 12.38 18.46 2.84
C PRO A 99 11.64 17.46 1.95
N SER A 100 12.04 16.19 1.96
CA SER A 100 11.45 15.16 1.11
C SER A 100 10.09 14.70 1.64
N LEU A 101 9.96 14.47 2.94
CA LEU A 101 8.68 14.11 3.55
C LEU A 101 7.67 15.27 3.53
N ALA A 102 8.14 16.51 3.72
CA ALA A 102 7.29 17.69 3.56
C ALA A 102 6.74 17.82 2.13
N ALA A 103 7.60 17.61 1.12
CA ALA A 103 7.20 17.62 -0.28
C ALA A 103 6.26 16.47 -0.62
N LEU A 104 6.53 15.27 -0.12
CA LEU A 104 5.67 14.12 -0.32
C LEU A 104 4.30 14.32 0.33
N GLY A 105 4.24 14.81 1.57
CA GLY A 105 3.00 15.11 2.26
C GLY A 105 2.10 16.03 1.43
N LEU A 106 2.66 17.13 0.89
CA LEU A 106 1.96 18.05 -0.01
C LEU A 106 1.33 17.34 -1.21
N VAL A 107 2.11 16.51 -1.91
CA VAL A 107 1.61 15.79 -3.08
C VAL A 107 0.56 14.77 -2.67
N LEU A 108 0.81 13.95 -1.65
CA LEU A 108 -0.13 12.92 -1.20
C LEU A 108 -1.46 13.50 -0.71
N GLY A 109 -1.43 14.62 0.02
CA GLY A 109 -2.61 15.32 0.52
C GLY A 109 -3.51 15.88 -0.59
N SER A 110 -2.94 16.09 -1.79
CA SER A 110 -3.67 16.57 -2.98
C SER A 110 -4.38 15.47 -3.78
N TYR A 111 -4.22 14.21 -3.38
CA TYR A 111 -4.90 13.09 -4.05
C TYR A 111 -6.41 13.23 -3.94
N VAL A 112 -7.09 13.02 -5.08
CA VAL A 112 -8.53 12.99 -5.17
C VAL A 112 -8.93 11.92 -6.18
N PHE A 113 -9.77 10.98 -5.77
CA PHE A 113 -10.33 9.98 -6.66
C PHE A 113 -11.45 10.62 -7.52
N THR A 114 -11.23 10.74 -8.83
CA THR A 114 -12.11 11.50 -9.74
C THR A 114 -12.78 10.64 -10.82
N ARG A 115 -12.61 9.32 -10.77
CA ARG A 115 -13.11 8.41 -11.81
C ARG A 115 -14.63 8.46 -12.02
N TYR A 116 -15.40 8.69 -10.95
CA TYR A 116 -16.88 8.66 -10.98
C TYR A 116 -17.55 10.01 -10.69
N GLY A 117 -16.76 11.06 -10.43
CA GLY A 117 -17.30 12.34 -9.99
C GLY A 117 -16.39 13.50 -10.35
N LYS A 118 -16.97 14.69 -10.51
CA LYS A 118 -16.22 15.92 -10.70
C LYS A 118 -15.76 16.43 -9.34
N ASN A 119 -14.49 16.81 -9.23
CA ASN A 119 -13.99 17.58 -8.10
C ASN A 119 -13.40 18.89 -8.62
N GLY A 120 -13.64 19.98 -7.88
CA GLY A 120 -13.09 21.30 -8.18
C GLY A 120 -11.56 21.26 -8.04
N ALA A 121 -10.87 21.07 -9.15
CA ALA A 121 -9.41 21.10 -9.16
C ALA A 121 -8.94 22.51 -8.80
N ARG A 122 -8.11 22.62 -7.77
CA ARG A 122 -7.39 23.86 -7.46
C ARG A 122 -6.02 23.77 -8.12
N ASP A 123 -5.66 24.79 -8.89
CA ASP A 123 -4.32 24.89 -9.48
C ASP A 123 -3.35 25.40 -8.41
N ILE A 124 -2.84 24.47 -7.60
CA ILE A 124 -1.86 24.74 -6.55
C ILE A 124 -0.49 24.29 -7.05
N ARG A 125 0.47 25.21 -7.11
CA ARG A 125 1.86 24.95 -7.43
C ARG A 125 2.71 25.26 -6.21
N PHE A 126 3.59 24.35 -5.81
CA PHE A 126 4.41 24.50 -4.61
C PHE A 126 5.88 24.34 -4.96
N ALA A 127 6.72 25.29 -4.55
CA ALA A 127 8.16 25.22 -4.77
C ALA A 127 8.75 24.01 -4.03
N LEU A 128 9.53 23.20 -4.76
CA LEU A 128 10.21 22.06 -4.15
C LEU A 128 11.11 22.56 -3.00
N PRO A 129 10.96 22.02 -1.78
CA PRO A 129 11.82 22.38 -0.66
C PRO A 129 13.29 22.08 -0.97
N LYS A 130 14.19 22.99 -0.61
CA LYS A 130 15.63 22.80 -0.81
C LYS A 130 16.09 21.53 -0.07
N GLY A 131 16.86 20.68 -0.74
CA GLY A 131 17.33 19.41 -0.20
C GLY A 131 16.38 18.22 -0.39
N ALA A 132 15.17 18.43 -0.95
CA ALA A 132 14.27 17.32 -1.26
C ALA A 132 14.75 16.52 -2.49
N ASP A 133 14.65 15.19 -2.43
CA ASP A 133 14.85 14.32 -3.59
C ASP A 133 13.57 14.29 -4.44
N ALA A 134 13.51 15.18 -5.44
CA ALA A 134 12.36 15.30 -6.35
C ALA A 134 11.99 13.98 -7.04
N ALA A 135 12.99 13.18 -7.42
CA ALA A 135 12.78 11.93 -8.14
C ALA A 135 12.19 10.86 -7.22
N ALA A 136 12.65 10.79 -5.97
CA ALA A 136 12.07 9.93 -4.94
C ALA A 136 10.63 10.35 -4.60
N VAL A 137 10.39 11.64 -4.34
CA VAL A 137 9.06 12.17 -4.01
C VAL A 137 8.06 11.84 -5.12
N LYS A 138 8.41 12.14 -6.38
CA LYS A 138 7.54 11.87 -7.53
C LYS A 138 7.18 10.39 -7.63
N ARG A 139 8.19 9.52 -7.62
CA ARG A 139 8.02 8.08 -7.76
C ARG A 139 7.17 7.49 -6.64
N GLN A 140 7.41 7.89 -5.39
CA GLN A 140 6.63 7.44 -4.24
C GLN A 140 5.18 7.92 -4.33
N ALA A 141 4.95 9.18 -4.69
CA ALA A 141 3.60 9.71 -4.86
C ALA A 141 2.82 9.00 -5.98
N GLU A 142 3.44 8.78 -7.15
CA GLU A 142 2.81 8.07 -8.27
C GLU A 142 2.45 6.62 -7.90
N ALA A 143 3.31 5.93 -7.15
CA ALA A 143 3.03 4.60 -6.65
C ALA A 143 1.88 4.57 -5.65
N VAL A 144 1.85 5.50 -4.68
CA VAL A 144 0.73 5.61 -3.73
C VAL A 144 -0.57 5.91 -4.47
N PHE A 145 -0.56 6.82 -5.46
CA PHE A 145 -1.75 7.13 -6.25
C PHE A 145 -2.26 5.92 -7.03
N LEU A 146 -1.36 5.15 -7.64
CA LEU A 146 -1.72 3.89 -8.29
C LEU A 146 -2.43 2.93 -7.32
N VAL A 147 -1.89 2.75 -6.12
CA VAL A 147 -2.52 1.89 -5.10
C VAL A 147 -3.91 2.39 -4.74
N ARG A 148 -4.03 3.70 -4.48
CA ARG A 148 -5.29 4.34 -4.10
C ARG A 148 -6.32 4.23 -5.23
N ASP A 149 -5.95 4.47 -6.48
CA ASP A 149 -6.87 4.39 -7.63
C ASP A 149 -7.38 2.96 -7.84
N LEU A 150 -6.49 1.97 -7.80
CA LEU A 150 -6.88 0.56 -7.99
C LEU A 150 -7.82 0.10 -6.88
N THR A 151 -7.48 0.40 -5.63
CA THR A 151 -8.26 -0.03 -4.45
C THR A 151 -9.59 0.73 -4.33
N ASN A 152 -9.65 1.99 -4.74
CA ASN A 152 -10.87 2.78 -4.70
C ASN A 152 -11.86 2.42 -5.81
N THR A 153 -11.37 1.90 -6.94
CA THR A 153 -12.21 1.49 -8.06
C THR A 153 -13.16 0.35 -7.61
N PRO A 154 -14.49 0.53 -7.70
CA PRO A 154 -15.46 -0.53 -7.48
C PRO A 154 -15.20 -1.79 -8.31
N THR A 155 -15.54 -2.97 -7.77
CA THR A 155 -15.28 -4.26 -8.42
C THR A 155 -15.91 -4.40 -9.79
N ASN A 156 -17.09 -3.82 -10.03
CA ASN A 156 -17.70 -3.84 -11.37
C ASN A 156 -16.82 -3.19 -12.46
N ASP A 157 -15.81 -2.41 -12.06
CA ASP A 157 -14.81 -1.78 -12.93
C ASP A 157 -13.36 -2.16 -12.55
N MET A 158 -13.18 -3.14 -11.66
CA MET A 158 -11.90 -3.64 -11.16
C MET A 158 -11.94 -5.16 -10.87
N GLY A 159 -12.47 -5.94 -11.80
CA GLY A 159 -12.42 -7.40 -11.75
C GLY A 159 -11.02 -7.96 -12.10
N PRO A 160 -10.86 -9.29 -12.11
CA PRO A 160 -9.58 -9.92 -12.47
C PRO A 160 -9.03 -9.49 -13.84
N GLU A 161 -9.90 -9.16 -14.80
CA GLU A 161 -9.49 -8.66 -16.12
C GLU A 161 -8.97 -7.21 -16.07
N GLU A 162 -9.63 -6.36 -15.31
CA GLU A 162 -9.23 -4.95 -15.15
C GLU A 162 -7.93 -4.85 -14.36
N LEU A 163 -7.74 -5.71 -13.36
CA LEU A 163 -6.47 -5.82 -12.65
C LEU A 163 -5.35 -6.27 -13.61
N GLU A 164 -5.59 -7.25 -14.48
CA GLU A 164 -4.65 -7.62 -15.55
C GLU A 164 -4.32 -6.44 -16.47
N LYS A 165 -5.33 -5.66 -16.89
CA LYS A 165 -5.14 -4.47 -17.72
C LYS A 165 -4.25 -3.44 -17.01
N ALA A 166 -4.41 -3.26 -15.70
CA ALA A 166 -3.55 -2.38 -14.89
C ALA A 166 -2.10 -2.87 -14.84
N VAL A 167 -1.85 -4.18 -14.63
CA VAL A 167 -0.49 -4.74 -14.69
C VAL A 167 0.15 -4.51 -16.06
N ARG A 168 -0.59 -4.77 -17.14
CA ARG A 168 -0.10 -4.56 -18.51
C ARG A 168 0.19 -3.09 -18.79
N ALA A 169 -0.59 -2.16 -18.24
CA ALA A 169 -0.33 -0.73 -18.37
C ALA A 169 0.98 -0.33 -17.70
N LEU A 170 1.20 -0.76 -16.45
CA LEU A 170 2.46 -0.53 -15.75
C LEU A 170 3.65 -1.17 -16.49
N ALA A 171 3.48 -2.40 -16.98
CA ALA A 171 4.50 -3.09 -17.74
C ALA A 171 4.91 -2.36 -19.01
N ARG A 172 3.95 -1.77 -19.75
CA ARG A 172 4.26 -0.94 -20.93
C ARG A 172 5.11 0.28 -20.58
N THR A 173 4.78 0.97 -19.49
CA THR A 173 5.54 2.15 -19.02
C THR A 173 7.00 1.82 -18.74
N HIS A 174 7.27 0.65 -18.15
CA HIS A 174 8.62 0.25 -17.74
C HIS A 174 9.29 -0.79 -18.65
N LYS A 175 8.64 -1.16 -19.76
CA LYS A 175 9.09 -2.19 -20.71
C LYS A 175 9.28 -3.57 -20.06
N ALA A 176 8.42 -3.92 -19.11
CA ALA A 176 8.36 -5.25 -18.50
C ALA A 176 7.58 -6.23 -19.40
N LYS A 177 7.83 -7.54 -19.22
CA LYS A 177 7.10 -8.61 -19.91
C LYS A 177 5.98 -9.12 -19.01
N VAL A 178 4.81 -9.45 -19.59
CA VAL A 178 3.66 -9.98 -18.83
C VAL A 178 3.11 -11.23 -19.51
N ASN A 179 3.08 -12.33 -18.76
CA ASN A 179 2.42 -13.58 -19.12
C ASN A 179 1.21 -13.80 -18.21
N VAL A 180 0.14 -14.42 -18.73
CA VAL A 180 -1.09 -14.66 -17.97
C VAL A 180 -1.61 -16.07 -18.24
N THR A 181 -1.88 -16.81 -17.17
CA THR A 181 -2.58 -18.09 -17.20
C THR A 181 -4.00 -17.88 -16.68
N LYS A 182 -5.03 -18.25 -17.45
CA LYS A 182 -6.43 -17.87 -17.17
C LYS A 182 -7.39 -19.07 -17.27
N GLY A 183 -8.41 -19.08 -16.42
CA GLY A 183 -9.48 -20.08 -16.42
C GLY A 183 -8.93 -21.49 -16.25
N ASP A 184 -9.44 -22.46 -17.01
CA ASP A 184 -9.05 -23.87 -16.87
C ASP A 184 -7.58 -24.16 -17.21
N ALA A 185 -6.91 -23.26 -17.94
CA ALA A 185 -5.46 -23.36 -18.16
C ALA A 185 -4.66 -23.31 -16.84
N LEU A 186 -5.23 -22.76 -15.76
CA LEU A 186 -4.65 -22.81 -14.43
C LEU A 186 -4.46 -24.25 -13.95
N LEU A 187 -5.39 -25.16 -14.24
CA LEU A 187 -5.28 -26.57 -13.85
C LEU A 187 -4.12 -27.25 -14.55
N SER A 188 -4.02 -27.07 -15.88
CA SER A 188 -2.92 -27.62 -16.68
C SER A 188 -1.56 -27.04 -16.30
N ALA A 189 -1.52 -25.78 -15.86
CA ALA A 189 -0.30 -25.12 -15.38
C ALA A 189 0.01 -25.35 -13.89
N ASN A 190 -0.76 -26.22 -13.22
CA ASN A 190 -0.62 -26.56 -11.80
C ASN A 190 -0.82 -25.37 -10.85
N PHE A 191 -1.97 -24.70 -10.99
CA PHE A 191 -2.49 -23.65 -10.09
C PHE A 191 -3.92 -24.00 -9.59
N PRO A 192 -4.09 -25.17 -8.95
CA PRO A 192 -5.40 -25.68 -8.54
C PRO A 192 -6.14 -24.80 -7.51
N MET A 193 -5.45 -24.16 -6.56
CA MET A 193 -6.11 -23.35 -5.53
C MET A 193 -6.58 -22.00 -6.09
N ILE A 194 -5.79 -21.40 -7.00
CA ILE A 194 -6.22 -20.18 -7.73
C ILE A 194 -7.49 -20.47 -8.53
N HIS A 195 -7.53 -21.61 -9.23
CA HIS A 195 -8.73 -22.03 -9.99
C HIS A 195 -9.92 -22.26 -9.06
N ALA A 196 -9.74 -23.07 -8.00
CA ALA A 196 -10.82 -23.46 -7.10
C ALA A 196 -11.51 -22.26 -6.43
N VAL A 197 -10.72 -21.27 -5.98
CA VAL A 197 -11.26 -20.06 -5.35
C VAL A 197 -12.06 -19.21 -6.35
N GLY A 198 -11.53 -18.99 -7.55
CA GLY A 198 -12.14 -18.03 -8.47
C GLY A 198 -13.13 -18.61 -9.49
N ARG A 199 -13.27 -19.93 -9.60
CA ARG A 199 -14.13 -20.57 -10.63
C ARG A 199 -15.62 -20.24 -10.51
N ALA A 200 -16.06 -19.73 -9.36
CA ALA A 200 -17.46 -19.39 -9.11
C ALA A 200 -17.88 -18.05 -9.72
N SER A 201 -16.94 -17.15 -10.01
CA SER A 201 -17.23 -15.89 -10.67
C SER A 201 -17.47 -16.09 -12.16
N VAL A 202 -18.28 -15.20 -12.74
CA VAL A 202 -18.41 -15.07 -14.20
C VAL A 202 -17.11 -14.58 -14.85
N THR A 203 -16.25 -13.89 -14.09
CA THR A 203 -14.94 -13.44 -14.57
C THR A 203 -13.89 -14.49 -14.25
N ALA A 204 -13.30 -15.07 -15.29
CA ALA A 204 -12.34 -16.17 -15.12
C ALA A 204 -11.15 -15.78 -14.21
N PRO A 205 -10.75 -16.65 -13.25
CA PRO A 205 -9.56 -16.46 -12.44
C PRO A 205 -8.31 -16.52 -13.30
N ARG A 206 -7.23 -15.90 -12.82
CA ARG A 206 -5.95 -15.87 -13.54
C ARG A 206 -4.76 -15.67 -12.62
N LEU A 207 -3.61 -16.14 -13.08
CA LEU A 207 -2.31 -15.77 -12.53
C LEU A 207 -1.63 -14.83 -13.52
N ILE A 208 -1.29 -13.62 -13.06
CA ILE A 208 -0.55 -12.62 -13.81
C ILE A 208 0.91 -12.67 -13.37
N ASP A 209 1.83 -12.82 -14.33
CA ASP A 209 3.28 -12.94 -14.11
C ASP A 209 4.02 -11.86 -14.91
N MET A 210 4.50 -10.84 -14.20
CA MET A 210 5.27 -9.73 -14.76
C MET A 210 6.74 -9.86 -14.42
N VAL A 211 7.63 -9.76 -15.41
CA VAL A 211 9.09 -9.81 -15.22
C VAL A 211 9.76 -8.57 -15.81
N TRP A 212 10.70 -8.01 -15.05
CA TRP A 212 11.51 -6.85 -15.44
C TRP A 212 12.97 -7.01 -14.97
N GLY A 213 13.90 -6.36 -15.67
CA GLY A 213 15.31 -6.35 -15.31
C GLY A 213 16.13 -7.48 -15.96
N GLU A 214 17.43 -7.49 -15.66
CA GLU A 214 18.39 -8.40 -16.28
C GLU A 214 18.30 -9.82 -15.71
N LYS A 215 18.41 -10.85 -16.57
CA LYS A 215 18.25 -12.26 -16.15
C LYS A 215 19.24 -12.70 -15.06
N GLY A 216 20.44 -12.13 -15.03
CA GLY A 216 21.51 -12.46 -14.08
C GLY A 216 21.53 -11.61 -12.80
N ALA A 217 20.67 -10.59 -12.69
CA ALA A 217 20.63 -9.74 -11.50
C ALA A 217 19.98 -10.47 -10.29
N PRO A 218 20.24 -10.02 -9.05
CA PRO A 218 19.58 -10.55 -7.86
C PRO A 218 18.06 -10.62 -8.02
N LYS A 219 17.47 -11.76 -7.68
CA LYS A 219 16.05 -12.02 -7.87
C LYS A 219 15.25 -11.44 -6.71
N VAL A 220 14.38 -10.49 -7.01
CA VAL A 220 13.37 -9.97 -6.08
C VAL A 220 12.01 -10.32 -6.65
N THR A 221 11.25 -11.13 -5.91
CA THR A 221 9.91 -11.55 -6.31
C THR A 221 8.87 -10.95 -5.36
N LEU A 222 7.86 -10.31 -5.92
CA LEU A 222 6.72 -9.74 -5.21
C LEU A 222 5.47 -10.56 -5.52
N VAL A 223 4.67 -10.90 -4.50
CA VAL A 223 3.40 -11.63 -4.67
C VAL A 223 2.26 -10.86 -4.01
N GLY A 224 1.21 -10.54 -4.77
CA GLY A 224 0.11 -9.72 -4.25
C GLY A 224 -1.24 -10.43 -4.30
N LYS A 225 -1.94 -10.52 -3.17
CA LYS A 225 -3.33 -11.03 -3.12
C LYS A 225 -4.22 -10.19 -4.05
N GLY A 226 -4.76 -10.81 -5.10
CA GLY A 226 -5.60 -10.17 -6.11
C GLY A 226 -7.07 -10.58 -6.04
N VAL A 227 -7.66 -10.66 -4.84
CA VAL A 227 -9.09 -10.97 -4.71
C VAL A 227 -9.89 -9.69 -4.99
N CYS A 228 -10.34 -9.53 -6.23
CA CYS A 228 -11.01 -8.31 -6.71
C CYS A 228 -12.33 -8.00 -5.99
N PHE A 229 -12.99 -9.04 -5.48
CA PHE A 229 -14.06 -8.94 -4.51
C PHE A 229 -14.21 -10.25 -3.76
N ASP A 230 -14.62 -10.14 -2.50
CA ASP A 230 -14.71 -11.26 -1.59
C ASP A 230 -16.07 -11.26 -0.90
N THR A 231 -16.93 -12.21 -1.31
CA THR A 231 -18.19 -12.46 -0.60
C THR A 231 -17.97 -13.34 0.64
N GLY A 232 -16.79 -13.94 0.77
CA GLY A 232 -16.47 -15.07 1.63
C GLY A 232 -16.79 -16.44 1.06
N GLY A 233 -17.30 -16.52 -0.17
CA GLY A 233 -17.80 -17.77 -0.73
C GLY A 233 -19.02 -18.28 0.05
N LEU A 234 -19.11 -19.59 0.26
CA LEU A 234 -20.26 -20.21 0.95
C LEU A 234 -20.30 -19.90 2.46
N ASP A 235 -19.15 -19.67 3.09
CA ASP A 235 -19.03 -19.04 4.41
C ASP A 235 -19.20 -17.52 4.28
N ILE A 236 -20.42 -17.11 3.87
CA ILE A 236 -20.71 -15.74 3.46
C ILE A 236 -20.46 -14.70 4.56
N LYS A 237 -19.82 -13.58 4.19
CA LYS A 237 -19.65 -12.43 5.08
C LYS A 237 -20.99 -11.78 5.42
N PRO A 238 -21.16 -11.24 6.64
CA PRO A 238 -22.26 -10.32 6.92
C PRO A 238 -22.10 -9.04 6.09
N ALA A 239 -23.22 -8.32 5.86
CA ALA A 239 -23.23 -7.11 5.02
C ALA A 239 -22.17 -6.06 5.42
N SER A 240 -21.97 -5.85 6.72
CA SER A 240 -20.94 -4.93 7.24
C SER A 240 -19.51 -5.39 6.94
N GLY A 241 -19.27 -6.70 6.93
CA GLY A 241 -17.98 -7.30 6.55
C GLY A 241 -17.72 -7.23 5.05
N MET A 242 -18.78 -7.28 4.24
CA MET A 242 -18.70 -7.29 2.77
C MET A 242 -18.55 -5.88 2.16
N LEU A 243 -19.06 -4.83 2.81
CA LEU A 243 -19.15 -3.47 2.28
C LEU A 243 -17.83 -2.91 1.69
N LEU A 244 -16.69 -3.27 2.29
CA LEU A 244 -15.38 -2.78 1.86
C LEU A 244 -14.61 -3.78 0.98
N MET A 245 -15.18 -4.93 0.61
CA MET A 245 -14.42 -6.03 0.00
C MET A 245 -13.94 -5.80 -1.43
N LYS A 246 -14.29 -4.67 -2.06
CA LYS A 246 -13.55 -4.18 -3.25
C LYS A 246 -12.06 -3.97 -2.97
N LYS A 247 -11.69 -3.73 -1.71
CA LYS A 247 -10.31 -3.50 -1.30
C LYS A 247 -9.49 -4.78 -1.18
N ASP A 248 -10.10 -5.96 -1.34
CA ASP A 248 -9.45 -7.23 -1.02
C ASP A 248 -8.36 -7.66 -2.04
N MET A 249 -8.21 -6.85 -3.09
CA MET A 249 -7.09 -6.83 -4.03
C MET A 249 -6.00 -5.82 -3.64
N GLY A 250 -6.07 -5.24 -2.44
CA GLY A 250 -5.14 -4.23 -1.93
C GLY A 250 -3.70 -4.76 -1.84
N GLY A 251 -3.53 -6.07 -1.62
CA GLY A 251 -2.24 -6.74 -1.72
C GLY A 251 -1.63 -6.62 -3.12
N ALA A 252 -2.39 -6.97 -4.16
CA ALA A 252 -2.02 -6.78 -5.56
C ALA A 252 -1.74 -5.30 -5.90
N ALA A 253 -2.58 -4.38 -5.42
CA ALA A 253 -2.36 -2.95 -5.62
C ALA A 253 -1.01 -2.51 -5.04
N ASN A 254 -0.72 -2.87 -3.79
CA ASN A 254 0.52 -2.48 -3.10
C ASN A 254 1.76 -3.08 -3.77
N VAL A 255 1.76 -4.36 -4.17
CA VAL A 255 2.91 -4.91 -4.91
C VAL A 255 3.11 -4.25 -6.27
N LEU A 256 2.05 -3.79 -6.94
CA LEU A 256 2.18 -3.00 -8.17
C LEU A 256 2.74 -1.60 -7.90
N GLY A 257 2.32 -0.95 -6.81
CA GLY A 257 2.91 0.29 -6.34
C GLY A 257 4.41 0.14 -6.06
N LEU A 258 4.79 -0.89 -5.30
CA LEU A 258 6.20 -1.20 -5.02
C LEU A 258 6.99 -1.52 -6.30
N ALA A 259 6.44 -2.34 -7.20
CA ALA A 259 7.05 -2.67 -8.48
C ALA A 259 7.28 -1.42 -9.34
N SER A 260 6.30 -0.50 -9.38
CA SER A 260 6.43 0.80 -10.04
C SER A 260 7.63 1.57 -9.50
N MET A 261 7.79 1.62 -8.17
CA MET A 261 8.94 2.30 -7.56
C MET A 261 10.28 1.58 -7.86
N ILE A 262 10.35 0.26 -7.77
CA ILE A 262 11.57 -0.48 -8.11
C ILE A 262 12.02 -0.20 -9.54
N MET A 263 11.08 -0.25 -10.50
CA MET A 263 11.38 -0.03 -11.92
C MET A 263 11.70 1.44 -12.22
N ALA A 264 10.99 2.40 -11.60
CA ALA A 264 11.26 3.82 -11.76
C ALA A 264 12.60 4.24 -11.13
N ALA A 265 13.01 3.61 -10.03
CA ALA A 265 14.33 3.78 -9.42
C ALA A 265 15.46 3.07 -10.20
N LYS A 266 15.10 2.22 -11.19
CA LYS A 266 16.01 1.43 -12.02
C LYS A 266 16.96 0.56 -11.18
N LEU A 267 16.43 -0.09 -10.14
CA LEU A 267 17.24 -0.96 -9.28
C LEU A 267 17.85 -2.12 -10.10
N LYS A 268 19.06 -2.55 -9.74
CA LYS A 268 19.77 -3.64 -10.41
C LYS A 268 19.29 -5.01 -9.91
N VAL A 269 18.02 -5.30 -10.15
CA VAL A 269 17.37 -6.55 -9.76
C VAL A 269 16.66 -7.18 -10.95
N ARG A 270 16.50 -8.50 -10.88
CA ARG A 270 15.51 -9.21 -11.68
C ARG A 270 14.22 -9.20 -10.88
N LEU A 271 13.33 -8.27 -11.19
CA LEU A 271 12.02 -8.15 -10.57
C LEU A 271 11.05 -9.14 -11.20
N ARG A 272 10.32 -9.89 -10.37
CA ARG A 272 9.13 -10.64 -10.77
C ARG A 272 7.95 -10.24 -9.90
N VAL A 273 6.77 -10.10 -10.49
CA VAL A 273 5.53 -9.80 -9.78
C VAL A 273 4.50 -10.84 -10.16
N LEU A 274 3.98 -11.55 -9.16
CA LEU A 274 2.96 -12.58 -9.31
C LEU A 274 1.67 -12.12 -8.63
N ILE A 275 0.58 -12.09 -9.38
CA ILE A 275 -0.73 -11.70 -8.86
C ILE A 275 -1.74 -12.79 -9.22
N PRO A 276 -2.15 -13.63 -8.26
CA PRO A 276 -3.33 -14.46 -8.40
C PRO A 276 -4.58 -13.57 -8.33
N ALA A 277 -5.16 -13.25 -9.48
CA ALA A 277 -6.33 -12.41 -9.62
C ALA A 277 -7.60 -13.26 -9.74
N VAL A 278 -8.48 -13.14 -8.76
CA VAL A 278 -9.71 -13.94 -8.62
C VAL A 278 -10.85 -13.07 -8.09
N GLU A 279 -12.05 -13.62 -8.10
CA GLU A 279 -13.18 -13.11 -7.31
C GLU A 279 -13.75 -14.30 -6.54
N ASN A 280 -13.92 -14.15 -5.22
CA ASN A 280 -14.48 -15.19 -4.36
C ASN A 280 -15.99 -15.02 -4.30
N SER A 281 -16.70 -15.73 -5.18
CA SER A 281 -18.14 -15.55 -5.42
C SER A 281 -18.95 -16.76 -4.95
N ILE A 282 -20.26 -16.54 -4.76
CA ILE A 282 -21.23 -17.60 -4.47
C ILE A 282 -21.88 -18.06 -5.78
N SER A 283 -21.74 -19.34 -6.09
CA SER A 283 -22.39 -19.99 -7.23
C SER A 283 -22.46 -21.50 -7.00
N GLY A 284 -23.21 -22.24 -7.83
CA GLY A 284 -23.38 -23.69 -7.70
C GLY A 284 -22.06 -24.49 -7.82
N ASN A 285 -21.06 -23.90 -8.48
CA ASN A 285 -19.72 -24.47 -8.64
C ASN A 285 -18.68 -23.92 -7.63
N ALA A 286 -19.09 -23.16 -6.61
CA ALA A 286 -18.18 -22.72 -5.55
C ALA A 286 -17.51 -23.91 -4.82
N PHE A 287 -16.30 -23.68 -4.31
CA PHE A 287 -15.64 -24.60 -3.38
C PHE A 287 -16.31 -24.50 -2.00
N ARG A 288 -16.19 -25.56 -1.19
CA ARG A 288 -17.00 -25.76 0.02
C ARG A 288 -16.15 -26.03 1.26
N PRO A 289 -16.66 -25.72 2.46
CA PRO A 289 -16.12 -26.30 3.69
C PRO A 289 -16.05 -27.83 3.59
N GLY A 290 -14.93 -28.42 4.00
CA GLY A 290 -14.64 -29.84 3.89
C GLY A 290 -14.08 -30.30 2.54
N ASP A 291 -14.06 -29.44 1.51
CA ASP A 291 -13.31 -29.76 0.29
C ASP A 291 -11.81 -29.93 0.63
N ILE A 292 -11.13 -30.81 -0.10
CA ILE A 292 -9.67 -30.96 -0.03
C ILE A 292 -9.08 -30.52 -1.35
N LEU A 293 -8.34 -29.43 -1.33
CA LEU A 293 -7.67 -28.88 -2.51
C LEU A 293 -6.22 -29.37 -2.55
N LYS A 294 -5.75 -29.76 -3.73
CA LYS A 294 -4.30 -29.89 -3.97
C LYS A 294 -3.71 -28.50 -4.17
N SER A 295 -2.46 -28.32 -3.77
CA SER A 295 -1.66 -27.13 -4.05
C SER A 295 -0.63 -27.39 -5.13
N ARG A 296 -0.07 -26.33 -5.72
CA ARG A 296 1.06 -26.41 -6.65
C ARG A 296 2.25 -27.20 -6.09
N LYS A 297 2.50 -27.04 -4.79
CA LYS A 297 3.60 -27.71 -4.06
C LYS A 297 3.31 -29.20 -3.77
N GLY A 298 2.11 -29.68 -4.08
CA GLY A 298 1.70 -31.07 -3.89
C GLY A 298 1.02 -31.35 -2.54
N HIS A 299 0.95 -30.38 -1.64
CA HIS A 299 0.19 -30.52 -0.38
C HIS A 299 -1.31 -30.58 -0.64
N THR A 300 -2.01 -31.30 0.23
CA THR A 300 -3.47 -31.31 0.35
C THR A 300 -3.92 -30.37 1.46
N VAL A 301 -4.89 -29.51 1.16
CA VAL A 301 -5.41 -28.49 2.07
C VAL A 301 -6.91 -28.69 2.27
N GLU A 302 -7.32 -29.01 3.49
CA GLU A 302 -8.72 -29.04 3.88
C GLU A 302 -9.24 -27.61 4.04
N ILE A 303 -10.42 -27.34 3.47
CA ILE A 303 -11.08 -26.04 3.57
C ILE A 303 -11.93 -26.03 4.84
N GLY A 304 -11.43 -25.40 5.90
CA GLY A 304 -12.21 -25.14 7.10
C GLY A 304 -13.07 -23.88 6.98
N ASN A 305 -12.69 -22.93 6.13
CA ASN A 305 -13.48 -21.71 5.87
C ASN A 305 -13.19 -21.15 4.47
N THR A 306 -14.22 -20.90 3.66
CA THR A 306 -14.10 -20.34 2.30
C THR A 306 -13.79 -18.84 2.27
N ASP A 307 -13.95 -18.13 3.40
CA ASP A 307 -13.55 -16.73 3.65
C ASP A 307 -12.06 -16.58 4.01
N ALA A 308 -11.33 -17.70 4.03
CA ALA A 308 -9.89 -17.74 4.16
C ALA A 308 -9.24 -18.15 2.82
N GLU A 309 -9.74 -17.57 1.73
CA GLU A 309 -9.36 -17.82 0.34
C GLU A 309 -8.02 -17.18 -0.05
N GLY A 310 -7.72 -16.00 0.50
CA GLY A 310 -6.56 -15.22 0.11
C GLY A 310 -5.25 -15.99 0.28
N ARG A 311 -5.15 -16.78 1.36
CA ARG A 311 -3.97 -17.61 1.62
C ARG A 311 -3.86 -18.79 0.65
N LEU A 312 -4.99 -19.32 0.16
CA LEU A 312 -5.02 -20.42 -0.82
C LEU A 312 -4.46 -19.94 -2.16
N VAL A 313 -4.93 -18.78 -2.64
CA VAL A 313 -4.46 -18.25 -3.93
C VAL A 313 -3.00 -17.78 -3.86
N LEU A 314 -2.58 -17.24 -2.71
CA LEU A 314 -1.18 -16.89 -2.46
C LEU A 314 -0.28 -18.12 -2.38
N ALA A 315 -0.72 -19.22 -1.77
CA ALA A 315 0.09 -20.42 -1.63
C ALA A 315 0.59 -20.99 -2.96
N ASP A 316 -0.28 -21.04 -3.98
CA ASP A 316 0.11 -21.44 -5.34
C ASP A 316 1.10 -20.45 -5.98
N ALA A 317 0.88 -19.14 -5.78
CA ALA A 317 1.76 -18.10 -6.31
C ALA A 317 3.14 -18.05 -5.60
N LEU A 318 3.17 -18.26 -4.29
CA LEU A 318 4.38 -18.36 -3.48
C LEU A 318 5.19 -19.59 -3.84
N ALA A 319 4.54 -20.75 -4.03
CA ALA A 319 5.23 -21.95 -4.50
C ALA A 319 5.91 -21.72 -5.86
N LEU A 320 5.23 -21.04 -6.81
CA LEU A 320 5.83 -20.66 -8.08
C LEU A 320 6.97 -19.65 -7.94
N ALA A 321 6.85 -18.69 -7.01
CA ALA A 321 7.90 -17.72 -6.74
C ALA A 321 9.16 -18.39 -6.20
N ASP A 322 8.97 -19.32 -5.26
CA ASP A 322 10.03 -20.03 -4.54
C ASP A 322 10.82 -20.99 -5.45
N GLU A 323 10.20 -21.52 -6.51
CA GLU A 323 10.87 -22.33 -7.54
C GLU A 323 12.11 -21.67 -8.14
N GLU A 324 12.16 -20.33 -8.18
CA GLU A 324 13.29 -19.58 -8.71
C GLU A 324 14.37 -19.24 -7.66
N THR A 325 14.22 -19.69 -6.41
CA THR A 325 15.16 -19.42 -5.30
C THR A 325 15.49 -17.92 -5.20
N PRO A 326 14.49 -17.04 -4.99
CA PRO A 326 14.72 -15.60 -4.98
C PRO A 326 15.60 -15.19 -3.78
N GLU A 327 16.31 -14.08 -3.92
CA GLU A 327 17.04 -13.49 -2.80
C GLU A 327 16.07 -12.87 -1.80
N ILE A 328 15.04 -12.18 -2.32
CA ILE A 328 13.96 -11.61 -1.52
C ILE A 328 12.63 -12.05 -2.14
N LEU A 329 11.78 -12.66 -1.33
CA LEU A 329 10.37 -12.92 -1.64
C LEU A 329 9.49 -12.11 -0.68
N ILE A 330 8.74 -11.17 -1.22
CA ILE A 330 7.79 -10.37 -0.43
C ILE A 330 6.39 -10.68 -0.91
N ASP A 331 5.48 -10.96 0.01
CA ASP A 331 4.06 -11.00 -0.32
C ASP A 331 3.24 -10.02 0.52
N MET A 332 2.21 -9.45 -0.11
CA MET A 332 1.32 -8.48 0.52
C MET A 332 -0.12 -8.88 0.30
N ALA A 333 -0.91 -8.81 1.37
CA ALA A 333 -2.29 -9.26 1.34
C ALA A 333 -3.15 -8.50 2.35
N THR A 334 -4.40 -8.24 1.98
CA THR A 334 -5.46 -7.88 2.91
C THR A 334 -6.02 -9.15 3.55
N LEU A 335 -5.20 -9.83 4.34
CA LEU A 335 -5.40 -11.26 4.58
C LEU A 335 -6.34 -11.54 5.74
N THR A 336 -6.23 -10.80 6.86
CA THR A 336 -7.00 -11.16 8.06
C THR A 336 -7.70 -9.98 8.74
N GLY A 337 -8.90 -10.26 9.26
CA GLY A 337 -9.55 -9.38 10.22
C GLY A 337 -8.79 -9.30 11.55
N ALA A 338 -8.10 -10.38 11.93
CA ALA A 338 -7.35 -10.49 13.18
C ALA A 338 -6.18 -9.48 13.26
N ALA A 339 -5.46 -9.25 12.16
CA ALA A 339 -4.37 -8.29 12.10
C ALA A 339 -4.84 -6.87 12.44
N ARG A 340 -5.99 -6.48 11.88
CA ARG A 340 -6.62 -5.17 12.12
C ARG A 340 -7.07 -4.99 13.57
N VAL A 341 -7.55 -6.06 14.20
CA VAL A 341 -7.91 -6.02 15.63
C VAL A 341 -6.67 -5.87 16.50
N ALA A 342 -5.55 -6.49 16.10
CA ALA A 342 -4.31 -6.45 16.86
C ALA A 342 -3.59 -5.09 16.80
N LEU A 343 -3.46 -4.49 15.60
CA LEU A 343 -2.63 -3.29 15.38
C LEU A 343 -3.40 -2.06 14.87
N GLY A 344 -4.71 -2.18 14.69
CA GLY A 344 -5.52 -1.12 14.07
C GLY A 344 -5.29 -1.00 12.56
N PRO A 345 -5.83 0.06 11.94
CA PRO A 345 -5.80 0.25 10.48
C PRO A 345 -4.50 0.87 9.95
N ASP A 346 -3.72 1.53 10.82
CA ASP A 346 -2.66 2.45 10.42
C ASP A 346 -1.26 1.83 10.48
N LEU A 347 -1.05 0.82 11.33
CA LEU A 347 0.24 0.15 11.53
C LEU A 347 0.23 -1.21 10.84
N ALA A 348 1.01 -1.37 9.77
CA ALA A 348 1.01 -2.59 8.96
C ALA A 348 1.75 -3.75 9.65
N PRO A 349 1.09 -4.87 10.00
CA PRO A 349 1.77 -6.06 10.48
C PRO A 349 2.57 -6.72 9.37
N PHE A 350 3.78 -7.16 9.69
CA PHE A 350 4.59 -7.99 8.82
C PHE A 350 5.21 -9.16 9.57
N TYR A 351 5.57 -10.20 8.83
CA TYR A 351 6.08 -11.47 9.34
C TYR A 351 7.32 -11.84 8.56
N THR A 352 8.40 -12.16 9.25
CA THR A 352 9.61 -12.69 8.63
C THR A 352 10.40 -13.51 9.64
N GLY A 353 11.17 -14.47 9.16
CA GLY A 353 12.19 -15.18 9.94
C GLY A 353 13.57 -14.53 9.85
N ASP A 354 13.74 -13.51 9.02
CA ASP A 354 15.01 -12.82 8.80
C ASP A 354 15.11 -11.62 9.74
N GLU A 355 15.93 -11.76 10.79
CA GLU A 355 16.14 -10.72 11.80
C GLU A 355 16.79 -9.45 11.23
N ALA A 356 17.72 -9.61 10.27
CA ALA A 356 18.41 -8.47 9.66
C ALA A 356 17.45 -7.68 8.78
N PHE A 357 16.68 -8.38 7.93
CA PHE A 357 15.68 -7.72 7.09
C PHE A 357 14.57 -7.06 7.91
N ALA A 358 14.14 -7.66 9.03
CA ALA A 358 13.21 -7.03 9.96
C ALA A 358 13.76 -5.71 10.53
N ALA A 359 15.01 -5.69 10.99
CA ALA A 359 15.63 -4.49 11.55
C ALA A 359 15.75 -3.36 10.50
N GLU A 360 16.13 -3.71 9.26
CA GLU A 360 16.18 -2.75 8.15
C GLU A 360 14.81 -2.16 7.84
N LEU A 361 13.75 -2.97 7.83
CA LEU A 361 12.38 -2.51 7.59
C LEU A 361 11.91 -1.54 8.69
N PHE A 362 12.21 -1.83 9.96
CA PHE A 362 11.86 -0.93 11.06
C PHE A 362 12.56 0.43 10.95
N ALA A 363 13.87 0.42 10.70
CA ALA A 363 14.64 1.64 10.51
C ALA A 363 14.14 2.44 9.29
N ALA A 364 13.82 1.75 8.20
CA ALA A 364 13.25 2.37 7.00
C ALA A 364 11.86 2.96 7.27
N GLY A 365 10.98 2.26 7.98
CA GLY A 365 9.63 2.71 8.30
C GLY A 365 9.61 4.00 9.11
N ASP A 366 10.52 4.12 10.09
CA ASP A 366 10.71 5.37 10.84
C ASP A 366 11.26 6.48 9.94
N HIS A 367 12.34 6.20 9.20
CA HIS A 367 13.01 7.18 8.35
C HIS A 367 12.11 7.76 7.26
N VAL A 368 11.27 6.92 6.63
CA VAL A 368 10.39 7.37 5.55
C VAL A 368 8.96 7.67 6.00
N ALA A 369 8.64 7.63 7.30
CA ALA A 369 7.26 7.83 7.76
C ALA A 369 6.25 6.85 7.12
N ASP A 370 6.58 5.56 7.13
CA ASP A 370 5.74 4.46 6.64
C ASP A 370 5.76 3.33 7.68
N PRO A 371 4.98 3.45 8.78
CA PRO A 371 5.11 2.62 9.95
C PRO A 371 4.63 1.18 9.72
N LEU A 372 5.38 0.24 10.28
CA LEU A 372 5.16 -1.19 10.20
C LEU A 372 5.55 -1.87 11.51
N TRP A 373 5.00 -3.05 11.79
CA TRP A 373 5.27 -3.79 13.01
C TRP A 373 5.44 -5.28 12.79
N ARG A 374 6.49 -5.84 13.36
CA ARG A 374 6.77 -7.27 13.21
C ARG A 374 5.90 -8.08 14.15
N MET A 375 5.14 -8.98 13.57
CA MET A 375 4.41 -10.02 14.28
C MET A 375 5.22 -11.33 14.27
N PRO A 376 5.09 -12.17 15.30
CA PRO A 376 5.89 -13.39 15.41
C PRO A 376 5.40 -14.48 14.46
N LEU A 377 6.33 -15.29 13.94
CA LEU A 377 6.06 -16.59 13.34
C LEU A 377 6.14 -17.68 14.42
N TRP A 378 5.23 -17.63 15.40
CA TRP A 378 5.27 -18.48 16.59
C TRP A 378 4.99 -19.96 16.26
N LYS A 379 6.05 -20.74 16.07
CA LYS A 379 6.02 -22.13 15.60
C LYS A 379 5.02 -23.05 16.33
N PRO A 380 4.81 -22.98 17.66
CA PRO A 380 3.83 -23.84 18.32
C PRO A 380 2.39 -23.68 17.82
N TYR A 381 2.02 -22.56 17.20
CA TYR A 381 0.69 -22.40 16.59
C TYR A 381 0.51 -23.18 15.28
N ASP A 382 1.59 -23.73 14.71
CA ASP A 382 1.54 -24.51 13.48
C ASP A 382 0.63 -25.75 13.61
N ALA A 383 0.66 -26.39 14.79
CA ALA A 383 -0.20 -27.53 15.12
C ALA A 383 -1.70 -27.20 15.09
N ARG A 384 -2.08 -25.91 15.18
CA ARG A 384 -3.48 -25.47 15.11
C ARG A 384 -4.05 -25.53 13.70
N LEU A 385 -3.20 -25.68 12.68
CA LEU A 385 -3.58 -25.90 11.28
C LEU A 385 -3.68 -27.40 10.95
N ALA A 386 -3.58 -28.31 11.92
CA ALA A 386 -3.68 -29.75 11.65
C ALA A 386 -5.06 -30.11 11.06
N SER A 387 -5.06 -30.99 10.07
CA SER A 387 -6.27 -31.62 9.52
C SER A 387 -6.26 -33.12 9.85
N LYS A 388 -7.45 -33.71 9.92
CA LYS A 388 -7.62 -35.18 10.06
C LYS A 388 -7.67 -35.90 8.71
N SER A 389 -7.83 -35.14 7.61
CA SER A 389 -8.15 -35.69 6.28
C SER A 389 -7.23 -35.17 5.17
N ALA A 390 -6.45 -34.12 5.45
CA ALA A 390 -5.47 -33.53 4.55
C ALA A 390 -4.15 -33.27 5.30
N ASP A 391 -3.12 -32.77 4.61
CA ASP A 391 -1.84 -32.41 5.25
C ASP A 391 -2.03 -31.30 6.29
N PHE A 392 -2.92 -30.33 6.01
CA PHE A 392 -3.32 -29.26 6.93
C PHE A 392 -4.64 -28.60 6.51
N ASN A 393 -5.20 -27.79 7.39
CA ASN A 393 -6.40 -26.98 7.17
C ASN A 393 -6.01 -25.52 6.84
N ASN A 394 -6.85 -24.82 6.07
CA ASN A 394 -6.62 -23.41 5.75
C ASN A 394 -6.89 -22.46 6.93
N VAL A 395 -7.61 -22.89 7.96
CA VAL A 395 -7.87 -22.10 9.18
C VAL A 395 -7.57 -22.90 10.45
N ASN A 396 -7.51 -22.20 11.59
CA ASN A 396 -7.56 -22.83 12.90
C ASN A 396 -8.98 -22.83 13.45
N GLY A 397 -9.31 -23.85 14.26
CA GLY A 397 -10.68 -24.06 14.75
C GLY A 397 -11.14 -23.16 15.91
N ASP A 398 -10.25 -22.42 16.57
CA ASP A 398 -10.58 -21.65 17.80
C ASP A 398 -10.65 -20.12 17.62
N GLY A 399 -10.34 -19.61 16.41
CA GLY A 399 -10.43 -18.18 16.09
C GLY A 399 -9.33 -17.28 16.70
N PHE A 400 -8.46 -17.80 17.55
CA PHE A 400 -7.36 -17.03 18.15
C PHE A 400 -6.14 -16.98 17.23
N ALA A 401 -5.34 -15.92 17.37
CA ALA A 401 -4.07 -15.75 16.65
C ALA A 401 -4.19 -15.85 15.10
N GLY A 402 -5.36 -15.50 14.54
CA GLY A 402 -5.67 -15.69 13.12
C GLY A 402 -4.65 -15.10 12.14
N SER A 403 -4.06 -13.95 12.50
CA SER A 403 -3.01 -13.30 11.70
C SER A 403 -1.70 -14.12 11.69
N VAL A 404 -1.31 -14.68 12.85
CA VAL A 404 -0.11 -15.51 12.97
C VAL A 404 -0.31 -16.87 12.28
N THR A 405 -1.48 -17.50 12.45
CA THR A 405 -1.77 -18.79 11.80
C THR A 405 -1.86 -18.65 10.27
N ALA A 406 -2.38 -17.53 9.76
CA ALA A 406 -2.34 -17.22 8.33
C ALA A 406 -0.91 -17.09 7.80
N ALA A 407 -0.03 -16.37 8.51
CA ALA A 407 1.38 -16.25 8.13
C ALA A 407 2.10 -17.62 8.18
N LEU A 408 1.82 -18.45 9.19
CA LEU A 408 2.36 -19.82 9.27
C LEU A 408 1.88 -20.70 8.11
N PHE A 409 0.61 -20.59 7.72
CA PHE A 409 0.07 -21.27 6.53
C PHE A 409 0.88 -20.89 5.28
N LEU A 410 1.10 -19.60 5.03
CA LEU A 410 1.86 -19.12 3.87
C LEU A 410 3.31 -19.58 3.89
N LYS A 411 3.95 -19.59 5.08
CA LYS A 411 5.33 -20.05 5.27
C LYS A 411 5.56 -21.47 4.76
N ARG A 412 4.55 -22.34 4.79
CA ARG A 412 4.64 -23.72 4.26
C ARG A 412 4.96 -23.76 2.77
N PHE A 413 4.72 -22.69 2.03
CA PHE A 413 4.92 -22.62 0.58
C PHE A 413 6.23 -21.93 0.18
N VAL A 414 7.09 -21.60 1.14
CA VAL A 414 8.37 -20.91 0.92
C VAL A 414 9.50 -21.67 1.63
N GLU A 415 10.42 -22.26 0.85
CA GLU A 415 11.57 -23.04 1.36
C GLU A 415 12.91 -22.56 0.84
N LYS A 416 12.95 -22.03 -0.39
CA LYS A 416 14.19 -21.76 -1.13
C LYS A 416 14.56 -20.29 -1.13
N ALA A 417 13.60 -19.38 -0.96
CA ALA A 417 13.87 -17.96 -0.85
C ALA A 417 14.86 -17.67 0.30
N LYS A 418 15.91 -16.87 0.04
CA LYS A 418 16.90 -16.54 1.08
C LYS A 418 16.27 -15.72 2.20
N SER A 419 15.40 -14.77 1.84
CA SER A 419 14.62 -13.96 2.77
C SER A 419 13.17 -13.91 2.29
N TRP A 420 12.24 -14.11 3.22
CA TRP A 420 10.79 -14.02 2.98
C TRP A 420 10.13 -13.10 3.99
N ALA A 421 9.27 -12.20 3.50
CA ALA A 421 8.42 -11.39 4.36
C ALA A 421 6.98 -11.33 3.83
N HIS A 422 6.04 -11.58 4.73
CA HIS A 422 4.61 -11.43 4.48
C HIS A 422 4.09 -10.16 5.17
N PHE A 423 3.31 -9.35 4.46
CA PHE A 423 2.66 -8.16 4.99
C PHE A 423 1.13 -8.34 4.96
N ASP A 424 0.51 -8.35 6.14
CA ASP A 424 -0.96 -8.43 6.31
C ASP A 424 -1.54 -7.02 6.42
N ILE A 425 -1.59 -6.31 5.30
CA ILE A 425 -1.98 -4.90 5.23
C ILE A 425 -3.50 -4.71 5.30
N PHE A 426 -3.96 -3.56 5.80
CA PHE A 426 -5.39 -3.24 5.73
C PHE A 426 -5.80 -2.72 4.34
N GLY A 427 -4.90 -2.00 3.66
CA GLY A 427 -5.09 -1.42 2.33
C GLY A 427 -6.11 -0.28 2.29
N TRP A 428 -6.48 0.30 3.44
CA TRP A 428 -7.56 1.28 3.53
C TRP A 428 -7.33 2.28 4.67
N ALA A 429 -7.67 3.55 4.43
CA ALA A 429 -7.75 4.61 5.42
C ALA A 429 -9.22 4.80 5.85
N PRO A 430 -9.59 4.50 7.11
CA PRO A 430 -10.97 4.65 7.58
C PRO A 430 -11.34 6.10 7.88
N ASN A 431 -10.36 6.94 8.18
CA ASN A 431 -10.53 8.35 8.50
C ASN A 431 -9.71 9.21 7.55
N GLU A 432 -10.15 10.45 7.37
CA GLU A 432 -9.36 11.45 6.65
C GLU A 432 -8.07 11.77 7.41
N ARG A 433 -6.95 11.87 6.70
CA ARG A 433 -5.63 12.21 7.23
C ARG A 433 -5.06 13.41 6.45
N PRO A 434 -4.10 14.16 7.01
CA PRO A 434 -3.47 15.25 6.26
C PRO A 434 -2.92 14.83 4.88
N HIS A 435 -2.36 13.62 4.78
CA HIS A 435 -1.73 13.10 3.56
C HIS A 435 -2.65 12.21 2.70
N GLY A 436 -3.92 12.00 3.06
CA GLY A 436 -4.83 11.16 2.26
C GLY A 436 -6.31 11.22 2.68
N PRO A 437 -7.26 11.04 1.74
CA PRO A 437 -8.68 10.94 2.07
C PRO A 437 -9.03 9.54 2.65
N VAL A 438 -10.27 9.37 3.09
CA VAL A 438 -10.86 8.04 3.33
C VAL A 438 -10.86 7.26 2.01
N GLY A 439 -10.42 6.00 2.04
CA GLY A 439 -10.37 5.17 0.83
C GLY A 439 -9.24 4.16 0.84
N GLY A 440 -8.95 3.61 -0.34
CA GLY A 440 -7.77 2.79 -0.56
C GLY A 440 -6.49 3.51 -0.16
N GLU A 441 -5.52 2.78 0.39
CA GLU A 441 -4.26 3.36 0.87
C GLU A 441 -3.08 2.39 0.70
N ALA A 442 -1.91 2.96 0.42
CA ALA A 442 -0.65 2.24 0.37
C ALA A 442 -0.03 2.09 1.77
N GLN A 443 0.49 0.91 2.09
CA GLN A 443 1.11 0.63 3.39
C GLN A 443 2.41 -0.15 3.21
N ALA A 444 3.45 0.21 3.97
CA ALA A 444 4.77 -0.43 4.00
C ALA A 444 5.60 -0.37 2.70
N ILE A 445 5.02 -0.05 1.54
CA ILE A 445 5.73 -0.07 0.26
C ILE A 445 6.87 0.95 0.18
N ARG A 446 6.80 2.07 0.91
CA ARG A 446 7.88 3.08 0.91
C ARG A 446 9.02 2.65 1.82
N ALA A 447 8.71 2.02 2.95
CA ALA A 447 9.73 1.40 3.80
C ALA A 447 10.46 0.27 3.06
N ILE A 448 9.73 -0.61 2.39
CA ILE A 448 10.32 -1.68 1.58
C ILE A 448 11.18 -1.10 0.46
N GLU A 449 10.68 -0.09 -0.27
CA GLU A 449 11.45 0.55 -1.34
C GLU A 449 12.75 1.16 -0.82
N HIS A 450 12.73 1.83 0.33
CA HIS A 450 13.93 2.41 0.93
C HIS A 450 15.01 1.34 1.22
N VAL A 451 14.61 0.18 1.75
CA VAL A 451 15.53 -0.95 1.96
C VAL A 451 16.08 -1.47 0.63
N LEU A 452 15.23 -1.70 -0.37
CA LEU A 452 15.65 -2.23 -1.66
C LEU A 452 16.55 -1.25 -2.43
N VAL A 453 16.28 0.05 -2.37
CA VAL A 453 17.15 1.10 -2.91
C VAL A 453 18.53 1.04 -2.26
N SER A 454 18.58 0.92 -0.94
CA SER A 454 19.84 0.84 -0.19
C SER A 454 20.67 -0.39 -0.58
N ARG A 455 20.01 -1.53 -0.84
CA ARG A 455 20.66 -2.79 -1.24
C ARG A 455 21.08 -2.84 -2.71
N TYR A 456 20.27 -2.32 -3.64
CA TYR A 456 20.37 -2.66 -5.07
C TYR A 456 20.51 -1.47 -6.04
N ARG A 457 20.63 -0.23 -5.55
CA ARG A 457 20.79 0.94 -6.44
C ARG A 457 22.21 1.10 -6.98
N ARG A 458 23.22 0.49 -6.34
CA ARG A 458 24.64 0.70 -6.66
C ARG A 458 25.14 -0.08 -7.85
#